data_AF-A0A417IHV5-F1
#
_entry.id   AF-A0A417IHV5-F1
#
_cell.length_a   1.000
_cell.length_b   1.000
_cell.length_c   1.000
_cell.angle_alpha   90.00
_cell.angle_beta   90.00
_cell.angle_gamma   90.00
#
_symmetry.space_group_name_H-M   'P 1'
#
loop_
_entity.id
_entity.type
_entity.pdbx_description
1 polymer ?
#
loop_
_entity_poly.entity_id
_entity_poly.type
_entity_poly.pdbx_seq_one_letter_code
_entity_poly.pdbx_strand_id
1 'polypeptide(L)'
;MKEKTQIPYYLGIDAGSSSVGWAVTDTMYHVLKTKGKAMWGVRLFPDASTAAERRTHRAARRRLQRRKQRLDILEMLFAPALNEKDPQFLARMHESDLWQEDKSINSKYSLFSDSNFNDCDYHAQYPTTYHLRSELAHSTDSHDVRLVYLALHHLMKSRGHFLYEISETSDNDSSLRDKFDDFCTLLSDAYGLDFVPHNMDNYLNILKTPNMRVTEKAALLTEGLKKPSKNEAGISPFYISELLAGRSVALSNLFGDDRFKDVKKITLQNDLDANYNELCEVLDDHISVVTAAKDVYDAARFAEIIGTHRYLCDAKIAVYKQNNIDLRALKDYIKAHCIERYNSIFVTKRTSLIIMLPIANIIIKAAITLAHRRLFANS
;
A
#
# COMPACT_ATOMS: atom_id res chain seq x y z
N MET A 1 31.94 -66.91 -17.30
CA MET A 1 31.73 -65.63 -16.57
C MET A 1 32.94 -64.75 -16.84
N LYS A 2 32.79 -63.59 -17.50
CA LYS A 2 33.90 -62.63 -17.58
C LYS A 2 34.05 -61.98 -16.21
N GLU A 3 35.23 -62.12 -15.59
CA GLU A 3 35.58 -61.34 -14.40
C GLU A 3 35.35 -59.86 -14.68
N LYS A 4 34.48 -59.23 -13.88
CA LYS A 4 34.34 -57.78 -13.90
C LYS A 4 35.59 -57.22 -13.23
N THR A 5 36.57 -56.80 -14.03
CA THR A 5 37.72 -56.04 -13.56
C THR A 5 37.20 -54.75 -12.92
N GLN A 6 37.30 -54.64 -11.60
CA GLN A 6 36.99 -53.39 -10.90
C GLN A 6 38.18 -52.45 -11.06
N ILE A 7 37.99 -51.36 -11.80
CA ILE A 7 39.01 -50.34 -11.98
C ILE A 7 38.74 -49.26 -10.93
N PRO A 8 39.66 -49.01 -9.98
CA PRO A 8 39.50 -47.92 -9.03
C PRO A 8 39.58 -46.57 -9.77
N TYR A 9 38.66 -45.66 -9.46
CA TYR A 9 38.59 -44.33 -10.06
C TYR A 9 38.20 -43.28 -9.01
N TYR A 10 38.55 -42.03 -9.27
CA TYR A 10 38.05 -40.87 -8.54
C TYR A 10 36.99 -40.15 -9.37
N LEU A 11 35.96 -39.63 -8.71
CA LEU A 11 34.94 -38.78 -9.30
C LEU A 11 34.96 -37.43 -8.59
N GLY A 12 35.41 -36.40 -9.30
CA GLY A 12 35.27 -35.02 -8.87
C GLY A 12 33.90 -34.49 -9.29
N ILE A 13 33.19 -33.84 -8.37
CA ILE A 13 31.92 -33.16 -8.63
C ILE A 13 32.06 -31.73 -8.14
N ASP A 14 31.74 -30.76 -8.99
CA ASP A 14 31.63 -29.35 -8.65
C ASP A 14 30.18 -28.91 -8.87
N ALA A 15 29.45 -28.69 -7.78
CA ALA A 15 28.02 -28.39 -7.82
C ALA A 15 27.77 -26.91 -7.50
N GLY A 16 27.50 -26.12 -8.54
CA GLY A 16 27.04 -24.74 -8.46
C GLY A 16 25.50 -24.61 -8.53
N SER A 17 25.00 -23.38 -8.44
CA SER A 17 23.56 -23.08 -8.42
C SER A 17 22.81 -23.39 -9.72
N SER A 18 23.51 -23.35 -10.85
CA SER A 18 22.99 -23.59 -12.21
C SER A 18 23.86 -24.54 -13.03
N SER A 19 24.87 -25.16 -12.42
CA SER A 19 25.73 -26.10 -13.12
C SER A 19 26.28 -27.18 -12.19
N VAL A 20 26.45 -28.38 -12.71
CA VAL A 20 27.18 -29.46 -12.04
C VAL A 20 28.26 -29.97 -12.98
N GLY A 21 29.51 -29.60 -12.68
CA GLY A 21 30.71 -30.14 -13.31
C GLY A 21 31.06 -31.50 -12.74
N TRP A 22 31.55 -32.40 -13.57
CA TRP A 22 32.05 -33.70 -13.13
C TRP A 22 33.27 -34.13 -13.96
N ALA A 23 34.19 -34.85 -13.34
CA ALA A 23 35.34 -35.46 -14.00
C ALA A 23 35.71 -36.78 -13.32
N VAL A 24 36.01 -37.80 -14.11
CA VAL A 24 36.41 -39.13 -13.65
C VAL A 24 37.88 -39.34 -13.98
N THR A 25 38.69 -39.66 -12.98
CA THR A 25 40.12 -39.94 -13.16
C THR A 25 40.51 -41.32 -12.65
N ASP A 26 41.61 -41.87 -13.15
CA ASP A 26 42.29 -43.00 -12.50
C ASP A 26 43.03 -42.54 -11.21
N THR A 27 43.73 -43.47 -10.56
CA THR A 27 44.53 -43.21 -9.36
C THR A 27 45.79 -42.38 -9.63
N MET A 28 46.14 -42.15 -10.89
CA MET A 28 47.25 -41.31 -11.34
C MET A 28 46.76 -39.94 -11.86
N TYR A 29 45.48 -39.61 -11.63
CA TYR A 29 44.82 -38.37 -12.03
C TYR A 29 44.69 -38.16 -13.55
N HIS A 30 44.73 -39.22 -14.35
CA HIS A 30 44.39 -39.14 -15.77
C HIS A 30 42.88 -39.27 -15.98
N VAL A 31 42.30 -38.38 -16.79
CA VAL A 31 40.88 -38.43 -17.14
C VAL A 31 40.58 -39.71 -17.93
N LEU A 32 39.66 -40.51 -17.41
CA LEU A 32 39.25 -41.77 -18.05
C LEU A 32 38.50 -41.49 -19.35
N LYS A 33 38.65 -42.39 -20.31
CA LYS A 33 37.90 -42.37 -21.58
C LYS A 33 37.05 -43.62 -21.70
N THR A 34 35.77 -43.46 -22.03
CA THR A 34 34.87 -44.57 -22.36
C THR A 34 34.26 -44.34 -23.73
N LYS A 35 34.30 -45.36 -24.59
CA LYS A 35 33.76 -45.30 -25.97
C LYS A 35 34.25 -44.06 -26.76
N GLY A 36 35.53 -43.70 -26.60
CA GLY A 36 36.14 -42.56 -27.28
C GLY A 36 35.83 -41.18 -26.68
N LYS A 37 35.02 -41.09 -25.63
CA LYS A 37 34.69 -39.82 -24.95
C LYS A 37 35.42 -39.72 -23.62
N ALA A 38 36.02 -38.57 -23.35
CA ALA A 38 36.58 -38.27 -22.03
C ALA A 38 35.45 -38.15 -21.00
N MET A 39 35.64 -38.76 -19.84
CA MET A 39 34.66 -38.83 -18.77
C MET A 39 34.73 -37.57 -17.90
N TRP A 40 34.45 -36.44 -18.52
CA TRP A 40 34.26 -35.16 -17.86
C TRP A 40 33.18 -34.37 -18.59
N GLY A 41 32.55 -33.45 -17.91
CA GLY A 41 31.56 -32.59 -18.51
C GLY A 41 30.90 -31.69 -17.48
N VAL A 42 29.96 -30.89 -17.96
CA VAL A 42 29.14 -30.02 -17.13
C VAL A 42 27.69 -30.16 -17.53
N ARG A 43 26.81 -30.28 -16.53
CA ARG A 43 25.36 -30.22 -16.73
C ARG A 43 24.90 -28.83 -16.34
N LEU A 44 24.42 -28.05 -17.30
CA LEU A 44 23.80 -26.75 -17.07
C LEU A 44 22.29 -26.92 -16.83
N PHE A 45 21.72 -26.16 -15.90
CA PHE A 45 20.28 -26.08 -15.63
C PHE A 45 19.91 -24.67 -15.14
N PRO A 46 18.65 -24.22 -15.32
CA PRO A 46 18.23 -22.93 -14.79
C PRO A 46 18.36 -22.85 -13.27
N ASP A 47 18.72 -21.68 -12.73
CA ASP A 47 18.77 -21.47 -11.28
C ASP A 47 17.41 -21.77 -10.63
N ALA A 48 17.45 -22.33 -9.42
CA ALA A 48 16.24 -22.64 -8.68
C ALA A 48 15.47 -21.36 -8.32
N SER A 49 14.21 -21.27 -8.74
CA SER A 49 13.32 -20.19 -8.31
C SER A 49 12.93 -20.38 -6.84
N THR A 50 13.04 -19.32 -6.04
CA THR A 50 12.63 -19.35 -4.64
C THR A 50 11.11 -19.53 -4.52
N ALA A 51 10.65 -20.07 -3.39
CA ALA A 51 9.22 -20.27 -3.15
C ALA A 51 8.44 -18.95 -2.90
N ALA A 52 9.14 -17.81 -2.77
CA ALA A 52 8.57 -16.51 -2.43
C ALA A 52 7.50 -16.05 -3.44
N GLU A 53 7.79 -16.12 -4.73
CA GLU A 53 6.85 -15.69 -5.78
C GLU A 53 5.56 -16.53 -5.76
N ARG A 54 5.68 -17.85 -5.59
CA ARG A 54 4.53 -18.75 -5.46
C ARG A 54 3.71 -18.45 -4.20
N ARG A 55 4.35 -18.06 -3.09
CA ARG A 55 3.68 -17.64 -1.85
C ARG A 55 2.85 -16.39 -2.10
N THR A 56 3.42 -15.37 -2.75
CA THR A 56 2.73 -14.11 -3.09
C THR A 56 1.50 -14.34 -3.96
N HIS A 57 1.61 -15.13 -5.04
CA HIS A 57 0.46 -15.44 -5.89
C HIS A 57 -0.64 -16.22 -5.16
N ARG A 58 -0.26 -17.16 -4.28
CA ARG A 58 -1.22 -17.94 -3.49
C ARG A 58 -1.97 -17.04 -2.50
N ALA A 59 -1.27 -16.15 -1.81
CA ALA A 59 -1.87 -15.19 -0.90
C ALA A 59 -2.85 -14.25 -1.64
N ALA A 60 -2.45 -13.75 -2.81
CA ALA A 60 -3.30 -12.89 -3.64
C ALA A 60 -4.59 -13.60 -4.09
N ARG A 61 -4.51 -14.86 -4.56
CA ARG A 61 -5.69 -15.65 -4.94
C ARG A 61 -6.66 -15.84 -3.77
N ARG A 62 -6.14 -16.22 -2.60
CA ARG A 62 -6.95 -16.38 -1.37
C ARG A 62 -7.62 -15.06 -0.95
N ARG A 63 -6.91 -13.94 -1.03
CA ARG A 63 -7.46 -12.60 -0.74
C ARG A 63 -8.60 -12.24 -1.69
N LEU A 64 -8.44 -12.49 -2.99
CA LEU A 64 -9.48 -12.24 -3.99
C LEU A 64 -10.71 -13.12 -3.76
N GLN A 65 -10.51 -14.41 -3.48
CA GLN A 65 -11.59 -15.35 -3.16
C GLN A 65 -12.37 -14.92 -1.92
N ARG A 66 -11.69 -14.58 -0.83
CA ARG A 66 -12.33 -14.09 0.41
C ARG A 66 -13.04 -12.75 0.21
N ARG A 67 -12.50 -11.86 -0.63
CA ARG A 67 -13.18 -10.62 -1.01
C ARG A 67 -14.49 -10.92 -1.74
N LYS A 68 -14.47 -11.83 -2.71
CA LYS A 68 -15.67 -12.27 -3.42
C LYS A 68 -16.71 -12.85 -2.44
N GLN A 69 -16.30 -13.81 -1.61
CA GLN A 69 -17.18 -14.42 -0.61
C GLN A 69 -17.86 -13.40 0.31
N ARG A 70 -17.14 -12.34 0.76
CA ARG A 70 -17.75 -11.28 1.57
C ARG A 70 -18.84 -10.51 0.81
N LEU A 71 -18.63 -10.24 -0.47
CA LEU A 71 -19.60 -9.54 -1.30
C LEU A 71 -20.79 -10.46 -1.59
N ASP A 72 -20.56 -11.74 -1.87
CA ASP A 72 -21.62 -12.74 -2.06
C ASP A 72 -22.50 -12.87 -0.80
N ILE A 73 -21.91 -12.83 0.40
CA ILE A 73 -22.67 -12.83 1.67
C ILE A 73 -23.50 -11.55 1.81
N LEU A 74 -22.92 -10.38 1.53
CA LEU A 74 -23.66 -9.11 1.59
C LEU A 74 -24.83 -9.10 0.60
N GLU A 75 -24.59 -9.56 -0.62
CA GLU A 75 -25.61 -9.68 -1.66
C GLU A 75 -26.74 -10.62 -1.22
N MET A 76 -26.41 -11.81 -0.71
CA MET A 76 -27.40 -12.76 -0.19
C MET A 76 -28.30 -12.15 0.90
N LEU A 77 -27.74 -11.34 1.80
CA LEU A 77 -28.49 -10.67 2.86
C LEU A 77 -29.45 -9.60 2.32
N PHE A 78 -29.03 -8.87 1.28
CA PHE A 78 -29.82 -7.79 0.68
C PHE A 78 -30.74 -8.26 -0.45
N ALA A 79 -30.53 -9.45 -1.00
CA ALA A 79 -31.24 -9.97 -2.17
C ALA A 79 -32.77 -9.91 -2.04
N PRO A 80 -33.41 -10.25 -0.89
CA PRO A 80 -34.87 -10.14 -0.77
C PRO A 80 -35.37 -8.71 -0.96
N ALA A 81 -34.77 -7.74 -0.26
CA ALA A 81 -35.18 -6.33 -0.30
C ALA A 81 -34.83 -5.66 -1.65
N LEU A 82 -33.68 -6.02 -2.23
CA LEU A 82 -33.31 -5.56 -3.57
C LEU A 82 -34.28 -6.11 -4.63
N ASN A 83 -34.64 -7.38 -4.55
CA ASN A 83 -35.56 -8.01 -5.51
C ASN A 83 -37.00 -7.47 -5.40
N GLU A 84 -37.45 -7.12 -4.19
CA GLU A 84 -38.73 -6.43 -4.00
C GLU A 84 -38.75 -5.06 -4.68
N LYS A 85 -37.65 -4.32 -4.58
CA LYS A 85 -37.53 -2.97 -5.16
C LYS A 85 -37.30 -3.00 -6.67
N ASP A 86 -36.39 -3.87 -7.12
CA ASP A 86 -35.91 -3.96 -8.50
C ASP A 86 -35.27 -5.35 -8.75
N PRO A 87 -36.05 -6.31 -9.27
CA PRO A 87 -35.60 -7.68 -9.52
C PRO A 87 -34.37 -7.79 -10.43
N GLN A 88 -34.13 -6.78 -11.25
CA GLN A 88 -33.09 -6.77 -12.27
C GLN A 88 -31.81 -6.04 -11.82
N PHE A 89 -31.82 -5.41 -10.65
CA PHE A 89 -30.72 -4.59 -10.15
C PHE A 89 -29.39 -5.35 -10.06
N LEU A 90 -29.38 -6.51 -9.40
CA LEU A 90 -28.16 -7.31 -9.21
C LEU A 90 -27.63 -7.86 -10.54
N ALA A 91 -28.52 -8.31 -11.43
CA ALA A 91 -28.13 -8.79 -12.75
C ALA A 91 -27.46 -7.70 -13.59
N ARG A 92 -28.02 -6.48 -13.62
CA ARG A 92 -27.38 -5.33 -14.32
C ARG A 92 -26.01 -4.98 -13.73
N MET A 93 -25.86 -5.09 -12.41
CA MET A 93 -24.58 -4.85 -11.74
C MET A 93 -23.53 -5.92 -12.08
N HIS A 94 -23.90 -7.21 -12.08
CA HIS A 94 -23.02 -8.32 -12.42
C HIS A 94 -22.58 -8.30 -13.89
N GLU A 95 -23.45 -7.86 -14.79
CA GLU A 95 -23.21 -7.80 -16.23
C GLU A 95 -22.69 -6.43 -16.70
N SER A 96 -22.26 -5.57 -15.78
CA SER A 96 -21.83 -4.20 -16.09
C SER A 96 -20.55 -4.12 -16.95
N ASP A 97 -19.76 -5.20 -17.01
CA ASP A 97 -18.56 -5.33 -17.84
C ASP A 97 -18.84 -5.92 -19.23
N LEU A 98 -20.05 -6.42 -19.48
CA LEU A 98 -20.45 -7.02 -20.75
C LEU A 98 -20.88 -5.95 -21.78
N TRP A 99 -20.73 -6.29 -23.06
CA TRP A 99 -21.31 -5.51 -24.16
C TRP A 99 -22.83 -5.61 -24.12
N GLN A 100 -23.51 -4.59 -24.66
CA GLN A 100 -24.97 -4.53 -24.62
C GLN A 100 -25.65 -5.77 -25.24
N GLU A 101 -25.02 -6.35 -26.26
CA GLU A 101 -25.49 -7.55 -26.96
C GLU A 101 -25.35 -8.85 -26.16
N ASP A 102 -24.44 -8.87 -25.18
CA ASP A 102 -24.18 -10.04 -24.32
C ASP A 102 -24.99 -10.00 -23.01
N LYS A 103 -25.63 -8.87 -22.69
CA LYS A 103 -26.42 -8.70 -21.47
C LYS A 103 -27.74 -9.46 -21.55
N SER A 104 -28.10 -10.12 -20.46
CA SER A 104 -29.40 -10.79 -20.34
C SER A 104 -30.54 -9.77 -20.26
N ILE A 105 -30.24 -8.56 -19.77
CA ILE A 105 -31.20 -7.46 -19.64
C ILE A 105 -30.80 -6.34 -20.61
N ASN A 106 -31.69 -6.05 -21.54
CA ASN A 106 -31.52 -4.90 -22.43
C ASN A 106 -31.84 -3.59 -21.69
N SER A 107 -30.85 -3.09 -20.94
CA SER A 107 -30.91 -1.78 -20.27
C SER A 107 -29.77 -0.90 -20.74
N LYS A 108 -30.06 0.38 -20.98
CA LYS A 108 -29.05 1.42 -21.26
C LYS A 108 -28.14 1.67 -20.06
N TYR A 109 -28.65 1.43 -18.85
CA TYR A 109 -28.03 1.79 -17.58
C TYR A 109 -27.60 0.54 -16.81
N SER A 110 -26.54 0.66 -16.01
CA SER A 110 -25.93 -0.47 -15.28
C SER A 110 -26.41 -0.59 -13.84
N LEU A 111 -26.90 0.49 -13.22
CA LEU A 111 -27.39 0.45 -11.84
C LEU A 111 -28.89 0.74 -11.78
N PHE A 112 -29.31 1.91 -12.24
CA PHE A 112 -30.67 2.42 -12.14
C PHE A 112 -31.27 2.65 -13.52
N SER A 113 -32.42 2.05 -13.77
CA SER A 113 -33.16 2.19 -15.02
C SER A 113 -34.64 2.48 -14.78
N ASP A 114 -34.95 3.17 -13.69
CA ASP A 114 -36.31 3.55 -13.35
C ASP A 114 -36.76 4.73 -14.22
N SER A 115 -38.07 4.94 -14.36
CA SER A 115 -38.61 6.06 -15.14
C SER A 115 -38.19 7.44 -14.62
N ASN A 116 -38.02 7.55 -13.30
CA ASN A 116 -37.77 8.81 -12.60
C ASN A 116 -36.37 8.88 -11.97
N PHE A 117 -35.58 7.82 -12.08
CA PHE A 117 -34.23 7.76 -11.51
C PHE A 117 -33.36 6.80 -12.31
N ASN A 118 -32.30 7.34 -12.93
CA ASN A 118 -31.35 6.56 -13.72
C ASN A 118 -29.88 6.87 -13.33
N ASP A 119 -28.93 6.19 -13.96
CA ASP A 119 -27.50 6.37 -13.65
C ASP A 119 -27.02 7.83 -13.82
N CYS A 120 -27.58 8.60 -14.77
CA CYS A 120 -27.22 10.01 -14.92
C CYS A 120 -27.62 10.81 -13.69
N ASP A 121 -28.83 10.58 -13.16
CA ASP A 121 -29.32 11.22 -11.95
C ASP A 121 -28.49 10.81 -10.74
N TYR A 122 -28.20 9.50 -10.63
CA TYR A 122 -27.32 8.96 -9.59
C TYR A 122 -25.94 9.61 -9.59
N HIS A 123 -25.28 9.72 -10.74
CA HIS A 123 -23.95 10.33 -10.84
C HIS A 123 -23.97 11.86 -10.68
N ALA A 124 -25.08 12.52 -11.01
CA ALA A 124 -25.26 13.94 -10.76
C ALA A 124 -25.42 14.23 -9.26
N GLN A 125 -26.21 13.41 -8.55
CA GLN A 125 -26.39 13.52 -7.09
C GLN A 125 -25.14 13.08 -6.33
N TYR A 126 -24.51 11.99 -6.77
CA TYR A 126 -23.34 11.39 -6.13
C TYR A 126 -22.16 11.27 -7.11
N PRO A 127 -21.40 12.35 -7.33
CA PRO A 127 -20.25 12.33 -8.25
C PRO A 127 -19.19 11.28 -7.91
N THR A 128 -19.14 10.86 -6.64
CA THR A 128 -18.28 9.77 -6.16
C THR A 128 -19.03 8.95 -5.13
N THR A 129 -18.68 7.68 -4.93
CA THR A 129 -19.23 6.85 -3.84
C THR A 129 -19.08 7.46 -2.44
N TYR A 130 -18.09 8.34 -2.22
CA TYR A 130 -17.96 9.05 -0.94
C TYR A 130 -19.08 10.07 -0.68
N HIS A 131 -19.67 10.67 -1.72
CA HIS A 131 -20.83 11.56 -1.57
C HIS A 131 -22.03 10.76 -1.05
N LEU A 132 -22.28 9.57 -1.64
CA LEU A 132 -23.32 8.66 -1.16
C LEU A 132 -23.09 8.23 0.29
N ARG A 133 -21.86 7.85 0.64
CA ARG A 133 -21.52 7.46 2.02
C ARG A 133 -21.69 8.62 3.01
N SER A 134 -21.32 9.83 2.62
CA SER A 134 -21.47 11.02 3.46
C SER A 134 -22.94 11.34 3.69
N GLU A 135 -23.78 11.26 2.65
CA GLU A 135 -25.23 11.43 2.80
C GLU A 135 -25.81 10.41 3.78
N LEU A 136 -25.53 9.12 3.59
CA LEU A 136 -26.02 8.05 4.47
C LEU A 136 -25.48 8.13 5.91
N ALA A 137 -24.33 8.78 6.12
CA ALA A 137 -23.73 8.96 7.45
C ALA A 137 -24.32 10.13 8.25
N HIS A 138 -24.91 11.12 7.56
CA HIS A 138 -25.43 12.34 8.18
C HIS A 138 -26.96 12.45 8.12
N SER A 139 -27.59 11.85 7.11
CA SER A 139 -29.03 11.89 6.92
C SER A 139 -29.73 10.91 7.85
N THR A 140 -30.82 11.37 8.46
CA THR A 140 -31.75 10.53 9.24
C THR A 140 -32.91 10.00 8.41
N ASP A 141 -33.00 10.42 7.14
CA ASP A 141 -34.12 10.08 6.27
C ASP A 141 -34.05 8.62 5.79
N SER A 142 -35.18 8.09 5.34
CA SER A 142 -35.21 6.79 4.68
C SER A 142 -34.62 6.88 3.26
N HIS A 143 -33.77 5.91 2.88
CA HIS A 143 -33.11 5.88 1.58
C HIS A 143 -33.48 4.61 0.80
N ASP A 144 -33.33 4.67 -0.52
CA ASP A 144 -33.49 3.51 -1.39
C ASP A 144 -32.49 2.40 -1.00
N VAL A 145 -33.00 1.17 -0.83
CA VAL A 145 -32.19 0.01 -0.43
C VAL A 145 -31.02 -0.25 -1.39
N ARG A 146 -31.16 0.07 -2.68
CA ARG A 146 -30.10 -0.05 -3.69
C ARG A 146 -28.93 0.91 -3.38
N LEU A 147 -29.22 2.12 -2.91
CA LEU A 147 -28.20 3.10 -2.52
C LEU A 147 -27.46 2.64 -1.26
N VAL A 148 -28.18 2.14 -0.26
CA VAL A 148 -27.59 1.56 0.96
C VAL A 148 -26.68 0.38 0.61
N TYR A 149 -27.15 -0.52 -0.26
CA TYR A 149 -26.37 -1.65 -0.74
C TYR A 149 -25.08 -1.21 -1.43
N LEU A 150 -25.12 -0.23 -2.34
CA LEU A 150 -23.92 0.27 -3.04
C LEU A 150 -22.87 0.85 -2.08
N ALA A 151 -23.31 1.58 -1.05
CA ALA A 151 -22.42 2.13 -0.04
C ALA A 151 -21.73 1.04 0.79
N LEU A 152 -22.50 0.05 1.27
CA LEU A 152 -21.97 -1.09 2.03
C LEU A 152 -21.10 -2.01 1.17
N HIS A 153 -21.50 -2.25 -0.08
CA HIS A 153 -20.73 -3.03 -1.05
C HIS A 153 -19.35 -2.40 -1.26
N HIS A 154 -19.27 -1.07 -1.41
CA HIS A 154 -17.98 -0.37 -1.50
C HIS A 154 -17.14 -0.54 -0.22
N LEU A 155 -17.74 -0.40 0.96
CA LEU A 155 -17.06 -0.61 2.25
C LEU A 155 -16.52 -2.04 2.38
N MET A 156 -17.30 -3.06 2.04
CA MET A 156 -16.90 -4.47 2.16
C MET A 156 -15.85 -4.89 1.12
N LYS A 157 -15.89 -4.28 -0.07
CA LYS A 157 -14.91 -4.48 -1.15
C LYS A 157 -13.56 -3.86 -0.77
N SER A 158 -13.57 -2.66 -0.21
CA SER A 158 -12.40 -1.83 0.12
C SER A 158 -12.32 -1.55 1.64
N ARG A 159 -12.37 -2.62 2.44
CA ARG A 159 -12.56 -2.60 3.90
C ARG A 159 -11.39 -2.08 4.76
N GLY A 160 -10.30 -1.63 4.16
CA GLY A 160 -9.08 -1.27 4.90
C GLY A 160 -8.33 -2.47 5.50
N HIS A 161 -7.37 -2.18 6.39
CA HIS A 161 -6.61 -3.18 7.14
C HIS A 161 -7.24 -3.42 8.54
N PHE A 162 -6.91 -4.55 9.15
CA PHE A 162 -7.54 -5.07 10.38
C PHE A 162 -6.59 -5.03 11.57
N LEU A 163 -5.53 -4.23 11.49
CA LEU A 163 -4.49 -4.15 12.53
C LEU A 163 -4.96 -3.39 13.79
N TYR A 164 -6.23 -2.96 13.83
CA TYR A 164 -6.78 -2.19 14.92
C TYR A 164 -7.97 -2.90 15.58
N GLU A 165 -7.91 -3.00 16.91
CA GLU A 165 -9.11 -2.83 17.73
C GLU A 165 -9.40 -1.33 17.79
N ILE A 166 -10.36 -0.88 16.99
CA ILE A 166 -10.88 0.49 17.09
C ILE A 166 -11.83 0.49 18.30
N SER A 167 -11.47 1.20 19.37
CA SER A 167 -12.47 1.56 20.39
C SER A 167 -13.45 2.56 19.74
N GLU A 168 -14.74 2.27 19.83
CA GLU A 168 -15.81 2.92 19.05
C GLU A 168 -16.04 4.42 19.37
N THR A 169 -15.15 5.08 20.13
CA THR A 169 -15.45 6.38 20.77
C THR A 169 -14.31 7.40 20.84
N SER A 170 -13.11 7.15 20.30
CA SER A 170 -12.01 8.12 20.42
C SER A 170 -12.04 9.20 19.34
N ASP A 171 -11.95 10.47 19.73
CA ASP A 171 -11.51 11.55 18.85
C ASP A 171 -10.17 11.18 18.19
N ASN A 172 -9.96 11.51 16.92
CA ASN A 172 -8.76 11.09 16.18
C ASN A 172 -7.45 11.55 16.85
N ASP A 173 -7.48 12.70 17.54
CA ASP A 173 -6.34 13.24 18.29
C ASP A 173 -6.06 12.46 19.58
N SER A 174 -7.10 11.95 20.27
CA SER A 174 -6.89 11.07 21.42
C SER A 174 -6.35 9.72 20.96
N SER A 175 -6.86 9.17 19.85
CA SER A 175 -6.41 7.89 19.30
C SER A 175 -4.91 7.86 18.97
N LEU A 176 -4.35 8.91 18.35
CA LEU A 176 -2.91 8.97 18.07
C LEU A 176 -2.09 9.06 19.36
N ARG A 177 -2.53 9.88 20.31
CA ARG A 177 -1.83 10.06 21.58
C ARG A 177 -1.82 8.77 22.39
N ASP A 178 -2.97 8.12 22.51
CA ASP A 178 -3.12 6.84 23.22
C ASP A 178 -2.18 5.78 22.61
N LYS A 179 -2.11 5.67 21.28
CA LYS A 179 -1.20 4.75 20.60
C LYS A 179 0.28 5.07 20.81
N PHE A 180 0.61 6.36 20.89
CA PHE A 180 1.97 6.78 21.20
C PHE A 180 2.34 6.46 22.65
N ASP A 181 1.42 6.68 23.58
CA ASP A 181 1.62 6.37 25.01
C ASP A 181 1.72 4.86 25.24
N ASP A 182 0.91 4.03 24.56
CA ASP A 182 1.03 2.57 24.53
C ASP A 182 2.41 2.14 24.03
N PHE A 183 2.90 2.78 22.96
CA PHE A 183 4.21 2.49 22.39
C PHE A 183 5.36 2.88 23.34
N CYS A 184 5.28 4.04 24.00
CA CYS A 184 6.25 4.45 25.01
C CYS A 184 6.26 3.50 26.21
N THR A 185 5.09 3.03 26.65
CA THR A 185 4.95 2.04 27.73
C THR A 185 5.62 0.73 27.36
N LEU A 186 5.40 0.23 26.14
CA LEU A 186 6.07 -0.96 25.62
C LEU A 186 7.61 -0.81 25.63
N LEU A 187 8.13 0.36 25.24
CA LEU A 187 9.57 0.62 25.23
C LEU A 187 10.16 0.66 26.66
N SER A 188 9.44 1.23 27.61
CA SER A 188 9.86 1.26 29.02
C SER A 188 9.84 -0.14 29.63
N ASP A 189 8.75 -0.89 29.48
CA ASP A 189 8.56 -2.21 30.11
C ASP A 189 9.50 -3.28 29.54
N ALA A 190 9.65 -3.35 28.20
CA ALA A 190 10.42 -4.41 27.56
C ALA A 190 11.91 -4.08 27.38
N TYR A 191 12.27 -2.78 27.33
CA TYR A 191 13.62 -2.34 26.99
C TYR A 191 14.22 -1.33 27.98
N GLY A 192 13.48 -0.91 29.01
CA GLY A 192 13.93 0.10 29.96
C GLY A 192 14.18 1.46 29.31
N LEU A 193 13.55 1.74 28.17
CA LEU A 193 13.74 2.98 27.41
C LEU A 193 12.58 3.95 27.68
N ASP A 194 12.85 4.97 28.50
CA ASP A 194 11.90 6.07 28.72
C ASP A 194 11.94 7.07 27.55
N PHE A 195 11.17 6.76 26.51
CA PHE A 195 11.04 7.62 25.34
C PHE A 195 10.05 8.76 25.61
N VAL A 196 10.55 9.92 26.02
CA VAL A 196 9.74 11.11 26.29
C VAL A 196 10.22 12.27 25.40
N PRO A 197 9.47 12.64 24.34
CA PRO A 197 9.76 13.83 23.55
C PRO A 197 9.74 15.10 24.43
N HIS A 198 10.61 16.07 24.14
CA HIS A 198 10.69 17.32 24.90
C HIS A 198 9.37 18.12 24.90
N ASN A 199 8.66 18.09 23.77
CA ASN A 199 7.31 18.64 23.63
C ASN A 199 6.44 17.62 22.89
N MET A 200 5.59 16.91 23.65
CA MET A 200 4.73 15.85 23.13
C MET A 200 3.77 16.37 22.06
N ASP A 201 3.07 17.49 22.33
CA ASP A 201 2.07 18.03 21.41
C ASP A 201 2.70 18.44 20.08
N ASN A 202 3.88 19.08 20.12
CA ASN A 202 4.61 19.44 18.91
C ASN A 202 5.06 18.19 18.15
N TYR A 203 5.54 17.15 18.85
CA TYR A 203 5.97 15.91 18.24
C TYR A 203 4.82 15.20 17.50
N LEU A 204 3.66 15.08 18.14
CA LEU A 204 2.44 14.50 17.53
C LEU A 204 1.93 15.37 16.37
N ASN A 205 2.00 16.70 16.50
CA ASN A 205 1.65 17.62 15.41
C ASN A 205 2.55 17.43 14.19
N ILE A 206 3.86 17.28 14.37
CA ILE A 206 4.80 16.97 13.28
C ILE A 206 4.42 15.63 12.64
N LEU A 207 4.10 14.60 13.45
CA LEU A 207 3.68 13.29 12.94
C LEU A 207 2.43 13.35 12.06
N LYS A 208 1.44 14.21 12.35
CA LYS A 208 0.21 14.33 11.55
C LYS A 208 0.24 15.43 10.48
N THR A 209 1.36 16.15 10.33
CA THR A 209 1.46 17.25 9.37
C THR A 209 1.41 16.75 7.92
N PRO A 210 0.45 17.24 7.09
CA PRO A 210 0.30 16.79 5.71
C PRO A 210 1.39 17.32 4.78
N ASN A 211 1.68 16.56 3.73
CA ASN A 211 2.56 16.97 2.61
C ASN A 211 4.00 17.34 2.97
N MET A 212 4.47 17.03 4.18
CA MET A 212 5.87 17.23 4.57
C MET A 212 6.78 16.15 3.96
N ARG A 213 7.98 16.53 3.50
CA ARG A 213 8.94 15.56 2.99
C ARG A 213 9.44 14.67 4.11
N VAL A 214 9.57 13.36 3.87
CA VAL A 214 10.04 12.38 4.87
C VAL A 214 11.37 12.81 5.52
N THR A 215 12.30 13.38 4.74
CA THR A 215 13.59 13.86 5.25
C THR A 215 13.48 15.08 6.16
N GLU A 216 12.56 15.99 5.85
CA GLU A 216 12.29 17.19 6.64
C GLU A 216 11.59 16.82 7.95
N LYS A 217 10.58 15.96 7.85
CA LYS A 217 9.88 15.40 9.01
C LYS A 217 10.81 14.67 9.97
N ALA A 218 11.70 13.84 9.45
CA ALA A 218 12.69 13.13 10.26
C ALA A 218 13.68 14.09 10.94
N ALA A 219 14.10 15.16 10.27
CA ALA A 219 14.97 16.18 10.86
C ALA A 219 14.30 16.89 12.05
N LEU A 220 13.00 17.22 11.94
CA LEU A 220 12.24 17.84 13.03
C LEU A 220 12.00 16.87 14.20
N LEU A 221 11.67 15.62 13.92
CA LEU A 221 11.42 14.61 14.97
C LEU A 221 12.69 14.15 15.68
N THR A 222 13.86 14.31 15.06
CA THR A 222 15.15 13.97 15.66
C THR A 222 15.88 15.15 16.29
N GLU A 223 15.29 16.34 16.25
CA GLU A 223 15.87 17.53 16.84
C GLU A 223 16.08 17.34 18.35
N GLY A 224 17.31 17.57 18.81
CA GLY A 224 17.70 17.35 20.22
C GLY A 224 17.97 15.89 20.60
N LEU A 225 17.73 14.91 19.71
CA LEU A 225 18.08 13.51 19.95
C LEU A 225 19.53 13.23 19.54
N LYS A 226 20.29 12.61 20.44
CA LYS A 226 21.66 12.16 20.13
C LYS A 226 21.59 10.94 19.22
N LYS A 227 22.22 11.05 18.05
CA LYS A 227 22.46 9.88 17.19
C LYS A 227 23.41 8.91 17.91
N PRO A 228 23.03 7.64 18.09
CA PRO A 228 23.86 6.69 18.81
C PRO A 228 25.16 6.42 18.06
N SER A 229 26.22 6.11 18.81
CA SER A 229 27.50 5.71 18.26
C SER A 229 27.45 4.30 17.64
N LYS A 230 28.38 3.97 16.74
CA LYS A 230 28.49 2.59 16.23
C LYS A 230 28.79 1.69 17.44
N ASN A 231 27.90 0.72 17.71
CA ASN A 231 27.96 -0.27 18.80
C ASN A 231 27.34 0.17 20.15
N GLU A 232 26.55 1.23 20.18
CA GLU A 232 25.71 1.54 21.34
C GLU A 232 24.55 0.54 21.40
N ALA A 233 24.55 -0.31 22.43
CA ALA A 233 23.55 -1.36 22.60
C ALA A 233 22.22 -0.79 23.11
N GLY A 234 21.12 -1.40 22.66
CA GLY A 234 19.77 -1.01 23.06
C GLY A 234 19.03 -0.19 22.01
N ILE A 235 17.74 0.01 22.24
CA ILE A 235 16.87 0.69 21.29
C ILE A 235 17.17 2.19 21.28
N SER A 236 17.34 2.76 20.09
CA SER A 236 17.66 4.18 19.93
C SER A 236 16.42 5.05 19.70
N PRO A 237 16.16 6.07 20.56
CA PRO A 237 15.15 7.10 20.31
C PRO A 237 15.30 7.79 18.95
N PHE A 238 16.53 8.06 18.53
CA PHE A 238 16.81 8.69 17.23
C PHE A 238 16.30 7.83 16.07
N TYR A 239 16.58 6.53 16.08
CA TYR A 239 16.14 5.62 15.03
C TYR A 239 14.64 5.29 15.10
N ILE A 240 14.05 5.30 16.30
CA ILE A 240 12.58 5.28 16.48
C ILE A 240 11.95 6.49 15.79
N SER A 241 12.43 7.71 16.07
CA SER A 241 11.88 8.94 15.47
C SER A 241 12.03 8.96 13.95
N GLU A 242 13.16 8.46 13.42
CA GLU A 242 13.34 8.28 11.97
C GLU A 242 12.38 7.26 11.37
N LEU A 243 12.12 6.17 12.09
CA LEU A 243 11.17 5.13 11.66
C LEU A 243 9.73 5.67 11.64
N LEU A 244 9.32 6.39 12.69
CA LEU A 244 8.02 7.06 12.81
C LEU A 244 7.86 8.23 11.81
N ALA A 245 8.95 8.83 11.35
CA ALA A 245 8.92 9.77 10.21
C ALA A 245 8.62 9.07 8.88
N GLY A 246 8.71 7.74 8.82
CA GLY A 246 8.55 6.91 7.64
C GLY A 246 9.87 6.59 6.93
N ARG A 247 11.03 6.92 7.51
CA ARG A 247 12.33 6.66 6.87
C ARG A 247 12.65 5.16 6.90
N SER A 248 13.57 4.75 6.03
CA SER A 248 14.05 3.37 6.01
C SER A 248 15.21 3.20 7.00
N VAL A 249 15.01 2.39 8.02
CA VAL A 249 15.94 2.20 9.15
C VAL A 249 16.49 0.78 9.13
N ALA A 250 17.80 0.63 9.39
CA ALA A 250 18.41 -0.69 9.56
C ALA A 250 18.10 -1.24 10.95
N LEU A 251 17.65 -2.49 11.05
CA LEU A 251 17.28 -3.12 12.32
C LEU A 251 18.47 -3.21 13.29
N SER A 252 19.69 -3.42 12.78
CA SER A 252 20.90 -3.40 13.59
C SER A 252 21.13 -2.07 14.29
N ASN A 253 20.75 -0.97 13.64
CA ASN A 253 20.85 0.37 14.21
C ASN A 253 19.69 0.67 15.17
N LEU A 254 18.50 0.14 14.88
CA LEU A 254 17.31 0.35 15.70
C LEU A 254 17.46 -0.32 17.07
N PHE A 255 17.92 -1.57 17.10
CA PHE A 255 18.07 -2.38 18.32
C PHE A 255 19.49 -2.37 18.92
N GLY A 256 20.47 -1.83 18.18
CA GLY A 256 21.88 -1.85 18.61
C GLY A 256 22.48 -3.26 18.62
N ASP A 257 22.05 -4.12 17.69
CA ASP A 257 22.38 -5.55 17.68
C ASP A 257 22.89 -6.01 16.31
N ASP A 258 24.11 -6.53 16.30
CA ASP A 258 24.80 -7.01 15.11
C ASP A 258 24.14 -8.27 14.49
N ARG A 259 23.29 -8.99 15.23
CA ARG A 259 22.47 -10.09 14.69
C ARG A 259 21.62 -9.65 13.50
N PHE A 260 21.28 -8.37 13.43
CA PHE A 260 20.42 -7.84 12.37
C PHE A 260 21.17 -7.11 11.24
N LYS A 261 22.49 -7.20 11.19
CA LYS A 261 23.32 -6.41 10.25
C LYS A 261 23.07 -6.72 8.78
N ASP A 262 22.79 -7.97 8.47
CA ASP A 262 22.51 -8.45 7.11
C ASP A 262 21.02 -8.42 6.75
N VAL A 263 20.17 -7.98 7.68
CA VAL A 263 18.72 -7.90 7.46
C VAL A 263 18.38 -6.63 6.68
N LYS A 264 17.41 -6.74 5.77
CA LYS A 264 16.92 -5.60 5.00
C LYS A 264 16.41 -4.50 5.92
N LYS A 265 16.63 -3.25 5.51
CA LYS A 265 16.07 -2.09 6.20
C LYS A 265 14.54 -2.14 6.20
N ILE A 266 13.95 -1.73 7.30
CA ILE A 266 12.51 -1.64 7.47
C ILE A 266 12.01 -0.22 7.19
N THR A 267 10.78 -0.09 6.71
CA THR A 267 10.06 1.18 6.56
C THR A 267 8.59 0.96 6.86
N LEU A 268 7.95 1.90 7.56
CA LEU A 268 6.53 1.84 7.90
C LEU A 268 5.60 2.31 6.76
N GLN A 269 6.18 2.86 5.67
CA GLN A 269 5.42 3.29 4.48
C GLN A 269 4.81 2.12 3.70
N ASN A 270 5.41 0.94 3.80
CA ASN A 270 4.96 -0.24 3.09
C ASN A 270 3.98 -1.06 3.95
N ASP A 271 3.17 -1.87 3.27
CA ASP A 271 2.32 -2.86 3.93
C ASP A 271 3.22 -3.93 4.60
N LEU A 272 3.28 -3.89 5.94
CA LEU A 272 4.07 -4.84 6.71
C LEU A 272 3.52 -6.27 6.59
N ASP A 273 2.24 -6.46 6.25
CA ASP A 273 1.62 -7.79 6.11
C ASP A 273 2.35 -8.66 5.09
N ALA A 274 2.90 -8.05 4.04
CA ALA A 274 3.62 -8.77 2.99
C ALA A 274 4.89 -9.46 3.53
N ASN A 275 5.55 -8.83 4.49
CA ASN A 275 6.84 -9.27 5.04
C ASN A 275 6.74 -9.69 6.52
N TYR A 276 5.55 -9.65 7.12
CA TYR A 276 5.35 -9.87 8.56
C TYR A 276 5.95 -11.20 9.02
N ASN A 277 5.71 -12.29 8.30
CA ASN A 277 6.26 -13.60 8.67
C ASN A 277 7.80 -13.63 8.61
N GLU A 278 8.39 -13.00 7.59
CA GLU A 278 9.86 -12.90 7.47
C GLU A 278 10.44 -12.05 8.62
N LEU A 279 9.74 -10.99 9.00
CA LEU A 279 10.11 -10.14 10.12
C LEU A 279 9.97 -10.87 11.46
N CYS A 280 8.91 -11.66 11.67
CA CYS A 280 8.73 -12.48 12.87
C CYS A 280 9.86 -13.50 13.03
N GLU A 281 10.23 -14.21 11.96
CA GLU A 281 11.31 -15.21 11.98
C GLU A 281 12.67 -14.59 12.36
N VAL A 282 12.89 -13.32 12.02
CA VAL A 282 14.15 -12.62 12.29
C VAL A 282 14.14 -11.90 13.63
N LEU A 283 13.06 -11.20 13.96
CA LEU A 283 12.98 -10.30 15.12
C LEU A 283 12.51 -10.99 16.40
N ASP A 284 11.84 -12.14 16.30
CA ASP A 284 11.28 -12.86 17.45
C ASP A 284 10.47 -11.90 18.35
N ASP A 285 10.81 -11.77 19.64
CA ASP A 285 10.14 -10.84 20.59
C ASP A 285 10.23 -9.36 20.18
N HIS A 286 11.22 -8.96 19.37
CA HIS A 286 11.40 -7.57 18.91
C HIS A 286 10.36 -7.12 17.87
N ILE A 287 9.54 -8.05 17.33
CA ILE A 287 8.47 -7.70 16.39
C ILE A 287 7.40 -6.80 17.01
N SER A 288 7.22 -6.90 18.33
CA SER A 288 6.30 -6.08 19.12
C SER A 288 6.56 -4.57 18.92
N VAL A 289 7.83 -4.15 18.95
CA VAL A 289 8.26 -2.76 18.76
C VAL A 289 7.94 -2.27 17.35
N VAL A 290 8.21 -3.09 16.34
CA VAL A 290 7.91 -2.74 14.94
C VAL A 290 6.41 -2.61 14.70
N THR A 291 5.62 -3.50 15.30
CA THR A 291 4.16 -3.50 15.18
C THR A 291 3.56 -2.29 15.88
N ALA A 292 3.97 -1.99 17.11
CA ALA A 292 3.49 -0.82 17.84
C ALA A 292 3.94 0.51 17.18
N ALA A 293 5.17 0.57 16.64
CA ALA A 293 5.62 1.73 15.86
C ALA A 293 4.79 1.92 14.57
N LYS A 294 4.39 0.81 13.92
CA LYS A 294 3.48 0.85 12.76
C LYS A 294 2.12 1.41 13.14
N ASP A 295 1.58 1.03 14.28
CA ASP A 295 0.28 1.51 14.75
C ASP A 295 0.30 3.03 14.97
N VAL A 296 1.35 3.56 15.61
CA VAL A 296 1.56 5.01 15.74
C VAL A 296 1.67 5.69 14.37
N TYR A 297 2.47 5.13 13.47
CA TYR A 297 2.68 5.70 12.13
C TYR A 297 1.37 5.75 11.33
N ASP A 298 0.59 4.69 11.37
CA ASP A 298 -0.67 4.61 10.63
C ASP A 298 -1.76 5.45 11.27
N ALA A 299 -1.82 5.57 12.61
CA ALA A 299 -2.69 6.51 13.30
C ALA A 299 -2.38 7.95 12.90
N ALA A 300 -1.09 8.31 12.83
CA ALA A 300 -0.66 9.64 12.38
C ALA A 300 -1.02 9.89 10.90
N ARG A 301 -0.83 8.88 10.04
CA ARG A 301 -1.22 8.94 8.62
C ARG A 301 -2.72 9.03 8.45
N PHE A 302 -3.50 8.37 9.31
CA PHE A 302 -4.95 8.45 9.32
C PHE A 302 -5.42 9.84 9.75
N ALA A 303 -4.84 10.40 10.82
CA ALA A 303 -5.08 11.78 11.27
C ALA A 303 -4.77 12.80 10.16
N GLU A 304 -3.70 12.58 9.40
CA GLU A 304 -3.36 13.41 8.22
C GLU A 304 -4.45 13.33 7.13
N ILE A 305 -4.95 12.12 6.82
CA ILE A 305 -5.95 11.90 5.76
C ILE A 305 -7.32 12.46 6.15
N ILE A 306 -7.73 12.26 7.40
CA ILE A 306 -9.05 12.67 7.88
C ILE A 306 -9.08 14.17 8.21
N GLY A 307 -7.95 14.74 8.65
CA GLY A 307 -7.82 16.15 9.00
C GLY A 307 -8.85 16.54 10.07
N THR A 308 -9.61 17.59 9.79
CA THR A 308 -10.64 18.12 10.70
C THR A 308 -12.02 17.46 10.51
N HIS A 309 -12.13 16.45 9.65
CA HIS A 309 -13.41 15.82 9.35
C HIS A 309 -13.73 14.72 10.35
N ARG A 310 -15.03 14.52 10.62
CA ARG A 310 -15.50 13.41 11.45
C ARG A 310 -15.44 12.08 10.70
N TYR A 311 -15.83 12.06 9.43
CA TYR A 311 -15.85 10.86 8.62
C TYR A 311 -14.86 10.94 7.46
N LEU A 312 -14.23 9.80 7.13
CA LEU A 312 -13.32 9.68 5.99
C LEU A 312 -13.98 10.07 4.65
N CYS A 313 -15.29 9.84 4.49
CA CYS A 313 -15.99 10.25 3.28
C CYS A 313 -15.96 11.76 3.07
N ASP A 314 -16.06 12.56 4.14
CA ASP A 314 -16.09 14.02 4.04
C ASP A 314 -14.71 14.56 3.65
N ALA A 315 -13.65 13.99 4.23
CA ALA A 315 -12.28 14.30 3.83
C ALA A 315 -12.04 14.01 2.33
N LYS A 316 -12.56 12.87 1.82
CA LYS A 316 -12.46 12.54 0.39
C LYS A 316 -13.28 13.49 -0.49
N ILE A 317 -14.44 13.95 -0.02
CA ILE A 317 -15.25 14.97 -0.71
C ILE A 317 -14.50 16.31 -0.75
N ALA A 318 -13.83 16.72 0.34
CA ALA A 318 -13.04 17.94 0.39
C ALA A 318 -11.91 17.91 -0.66
N VAL A 319 -11.18 16.79 -0.76
CA VAL A 319 -10.15 16.58 -1.80
C VAL A 319 -10.76 16.64 -3.21
N TYR A 320 -11.93 16.02 -3.43
CA TYR A 320 -12.62 16.09 -4.72
C TYR A 320 -12.99 17.53 -5.11
N LYS A 321 -13.53 18.31 -4.17
CA LYS A 321 -13.87 19.73 -4.37
C LYS A 321 -12.63 20.57 -4.65
N GLN A 322 -11.55 20.37 -3.90
CA GLN A 322 -10.28 21.07 -4.11
C GLN A 322 -9.70 20.77 -5.50
N ASN A 323 -9.68 19.50 -5.91
CA ASN A 323 -9.25 19.10 -7.25
C ASN A 323 -10.10 19.75 -8.36
N ASN A 324 -11.40 19.94 -8.14
CA ASN A 324 -12.27 20.61 -9.10
C ASN A 324 -11.87 22.09 -9.27
N ILE A 325 -11.64 22.79 -8.16
CA ILE A 325 -11.19 24.19 -8.15
C ILE A 325 -9.84 24.33 -8.84
N ASP A 326 -8.88 23.48 -8.49
CA ASP A 326 -7.52 23.54 -9.04
C ASP A 326 -7.51 23.18 -10.54
N LEU A 327 -8.31 22.20 -10.97
CA LEU A 327 -8.45 21.85 -12.38
C LEU A 327 -9.06 23.00 -13.20
N ARG A 328 -10.05 23.72 -12.65
CA ARG A 328 -10.62 24.91 -13.31
C ARG A 328 -9.56 26.00 -13.44
N ALA A 329 -8.88 26.33 -12.35
CA ALA A 329 -7.82 27.34 -12.35
C ALA A 329 -6.69 26.99 -13.35
N LEU A 330 -6.30 25.72 -13.42
CA LEU A 330 -5.31 25.25 -14.39
C LEU A 330 -5.81 25.35 -15.84
N LYS A 331 -7.07 24.97 -16.10
CA LYS A 331 -7.67 25.12 -17.43
C LYS A 331 -7.74 26.58 -17.86
N ASP A 332 -8.12 27.48 -16.96
CA ASP A 332 -8.22 28.91 -17.26
C ASP A 332 -6.83 29.53 -17.47
N TYR A 333 -5.84 29.14 -16.67
CA TYR A 333 -4.44 29.54 -16.88
C TYR A 333 -3.93 29.10 -18.26
N ILE A 334 -4.16 27.84 -18.65
CA ILE A 334 -3.73 27.32 -19.94
C ILE A 334 -4.46 28.02 -21.09
N LYS A 335 -5.77 28.26 -20.98
CA LYS A 335 -6.53 29.01 -21.99
C LYS A 335 -5.98 30.43 -22.16
N ALA A 336 -5.56 31.08 -21.08
CA ALA A 336 -5.05 32.45 -21.13
C ALA A 336 -3.60 32.56 -21.63
N HIS A 337 -2.74 31.57 -21.37
CA HIS A 337 -1.29 31.70 -21.62
C HIS A 337 -0.72 30.74 -22.67
N CYS A 338 -1.40 29.62 -22.97
CA CYS A 338 -0.91 28.60 -23.89
C CYS A 338 -2.05 27.75 -24.48
N ILE A 339 -3.04 28.42 -25.09
CA ILE A 339 -4.24 27.79 -25.66
C ILE A 339 -3.89 26.71 -26.70
N GLU A 340 -2.79 26.89 -27.45
CA GLU A 340 -2.29 25.95 -28.45
C GLU A 340 -1.94 24.58 -27.84
N ARG A 341 -1.67 24.53 -26.54
CA ARG A 341 -1.37 23.28 -25.82
C ARG A 341 -2.59 22.67 -25.14
N TYR A 342 -3.73 23.34 -25.08
CA TYR A 342 -4.92 22.88 -24.36
C TYR A 342 -5.35 21.46 -24.78
N ASN A 343 -5.49 21.22 -26.09
CA ASN A 343 -5.89 19.92 -26.62
C ASN A 343 -4.85 18.83 -26.34
N SER A 344 -3.56 19.18 -26.34
CA SER A 344 -2.49 18.23 -26.02
C SER A 344 -2.49 17.82 -24.54
N ILE A 345 -2.96 18.70 -23.65
CA ILE A 345 -2.98 18.48 -22.20
C ILE A 345 -4.26 17.79 -21.75
N PHE A 346 -5.43 18.21 -22.26
CA PHE A 346 -6.73 17.77 -21.72
C PHE A 346 -7.56 16.86 -22.64
N VAL A 347 -7.24 16.77 -23.93
CA VAL A 347 -8.09 16.08 -24.92
C VAL A 347 -7.39 14.86 -25.52
N THR A 348 -6.10 14.99 -25.84
CA THR A 348 -5.36 13.92 -26.52
C THR A 348 -4.95 12.83 -25.53
N LYS A 349 -5.44 11.59 -25.71
CA LYS A 349 -4.88 10.41 -25.03
C LYS A 349 -3.46 10.18 -25.56
N ARG A 350 -2.42 10.60 -24.83
CA ARG A 350 -1.02 10.31 -25.20
C ARG A 350 -0.45 9.24 -24.28
N THR A 351 0.02 8.15 -24.88
CA THR A 351 0.51 6.95 -24.20
C THR A 351 2.02 6.97 -23.93
N SER A 352 2.75 8.01 -24.35
CA SER A 352 4.22 8.03 -24.35
C SER A 352 4.83 9.02 -23.34
N LEU A 353 5.69 8.54 -22.43
CA LEU A 353 6.37 9.32 -21.39
C LEU A 353 7.26 10.47 -21.93
N ILE A 354 7.77 10.36 -23.15
CA ILE A 354 8.78 11.28 -23.72
C ILE A 354 8.24 12.71 -23.91
N ILE A 355 6.91 12.89 -23.99
CA ILE A 355 6.28 14.22 -24.16
C ILE A 355 5.71 14.77 -22.84
N MET A 356 5.85 14.05 -21.71
CA MET A 356 5.35 14.53 -20.42
C MET A 356 6.24 15.59 -19.76
N LEU A 357 7.56 15.60 -20.01
CA LEU A 357 8.50 16.57 -19.40
C LEU A 357 8.17 18.05 -19.70
N PRO A 358 7.90 18.47 -20.96
CA PRO A 358 7.51 19.84 -21.26
C PRO A 358 6.17 20.23 -20.63
N ILE A 359 5.23 19.28 -20.55
CA ILE A 359 3.90 19.49 -19.96
C ILE A 359 4.01 19.62 -18.44
N ALA A 360 4.81 18.78 -17.80
CA ALA A 360 5.08 18.84 -16.37
C ALA A 360 5.69 20.20 -15.97
N ASN A 361 6.65 20.72 -16.74
CA ASN A 361 7.21 22.05 -16.48
C ASN A 361 6.18 23.18 -16.59
N ILE A 362 5.22 23.08 -17.52
CA ILE A 362 4.14 24.07 -17.65
C ILE A 362 3.17 23.96 -16.47
N ILE A 363 2.81 22.74 -16.07
CA ILE A 363 1.95 22.50 -14.90
C ILE A 363 2.62 23.02 -13.63
N ILE A 364 3.92 22.78 -13.45
CA ILE A 364 4.71 23.28 -12.32
C ILE A 364 4.74 24.82 -12.32
N LYS A 365 4.99 25.46 -13.47
CA LYS A 365 4.97 26.93 -13.57
C LYS A 365 3.58 27.51 -13.28
N ALA A 366 2.52 26.87 -13.76
CA ALA A 366 1.14 27.25 -13.47
C ALA A 366 0.86 27.12 -11.96
N ALA A 367 1.27 26.01 -11.34
CA ALA A 367 1.10 25.76 -9.91
C ALA A 367 1.85 26.80 -9.06
N ILE A 368 3.11 27.10 -9.38
CA ILE A 368 3.90 28.14 -8.70
C ILE A 368 3.22 29.51 -8.82
N THR A 369 2.76 29.86 -10.02
CA THR A 369 2.12 31.16 -10.29
C THR A 369 0.78 31.29 -9.55
N LEU A 370 -0.02 30.22 -9.53
CA LEU A 370 -1.29 30.17 -8.80
C LEU A 370 -1.08 30.21 -7.28
N ALA A 371 -0.04 29.52 -6.77
CA ALA A 371 0.34 29.56 -5.36
C ALA A 371 0.77 30.96 -4.91
N HIS A 372 1.60 31.65 -5.71
CA HIS A 372 1.96 33.05 -5.44
C HIS A 372 0.73 33.97 -5.43
N ARG A 373 -0.19 33.83 -6.39
CA ARG A 373 -1.43 34.64 -6.40
C ARG A 373 -2.32 34.41 -5.17
N ARG A 374 -2.38 33.20 -4.64
CA ARG A 374 -3.13 32.90 -3.39
C ARG A 374 -2.47 33.53 -2.16
N LEU A 375 -1.14 33.59 -2.10
CA LEU A 375 -0.42 34.22 -0.99
C LEU A 375 -0.59 35.76 -0.96
N PHE A 376 -0.63 36.40 -2.13
CA PHE A 376 -0.80 37.87 -2.24
C PHE A 376 -2.26 38.34 -2.24
N ALA A 377 -3.24 37.45 -2.37
CA ALA A 377 -4.66 37.79 -2.27
C ALA A 377 -5.19 37.74 -0.82
N ASN A 378 -4.45 37.11 0.10
CA ASN A 378 -4.75 37.02 1.53
C ASN A 378 -3.89 37.98 2.39
N SER A 379 -3.13 38.87 1.75
CA SER A 379 -2.42 40.01 2.34
C SER A 379 -3.10 41.29 1.90
#